data_AF-A0A7S1Z0C4-F1
#
_entry.id   AF-A0A7S1Z0C4-F1
#
_cell.length_a   1.000
_cell.length_b   1.000
_cell.length_c   1.000
_cell.angle_alpha   90.00
_cell.angle_beta   90.00
_cell.angle_gamma   90.00
#
_symmetry.space_group_name_H-M   'P 1'
#
loop_
_entity.id
_entity.type
_entity.pdbx_description
1 polymer ?
#
loop_
_entity_poly.entity_id
_entity_poly.type
_entity_poly.pdbx_seq_one_letter_code
_entity_poly.pdbx_strand_id
1 'polypeptide(L)'
;SSSSSSSSTKSSKTKQKRYRKSNKDTTKDKPSPPTARSVAVSALANAAAASSRNNNNNKKNDDDDHFYYFASRMLEANPDYTRNLVDQRDRSYARLLVATVERYMGQIDKVLSILCKDVYPPTGGHTKHAYIVRAALQIGAAQILYLNTPHHAAVKETVNVLKMKIRMKKDIVSKPLPEARIKFVNAILRSITRQGHELLQTQTSSLDNISPWLVNEWSKSWGGFDVATNIANTMMRDYNGIDISSKLYLSYGETEEGEMMELCEEFGTNAILLPHGSIRIIKEVKNHGTKKSDDDDE
;
A
#
# COMPACT_ATOMS: atom_id res chain seq x y z
N SER A 1 52.62 -87.42 -16.26
CA SER A 1 51.44 -87.29 -17.13
C SER A 1 50.37 -86.49 -16.40
N SER A 2 49.89 -85.41 -17.05
CA SER A 2 48.60 -84.69 -16.85
C SER A 2 48.23 -84.18 -15.44
N SER A 3 47.71 -82.97 -15.19
CA SER A 3 47.48 -81.73 -15.93
C SER A 3 46.74 -80.80 -14.95
N SER A 4 47.16 -79.54 -14.88
CA SER A 4 46.38 -78.31 -14.57
C SER A 4 45.12 -78.36 -13.67
N SER A 5 45.11 -77.57 -12.60
CA SER A 5 44.24 -76.39 -12.51
C SER A 5 44.55 -75.52 -11.29
N SER A 6 44.72 -74.23 -11.56
CA SER A 6 45.03 -73.14 -10.65
C SER A 6 43.77 -72.51 -10.06
N SER A 7 43.74 -72.22 -8.76
CA SER A 7 42.85 -71.17 -8.23
C SER A 7 43.47 -70.48 -7.01
N SER A 8 44.05 -69.31 -7.27
CA SER A 8 44.56 -68.37 -6.28
C SER A 8 43.40 -67.66 -5.58
N THR A 9 43.36 -67.73 -4.24
CA THR A 9 42.43 -67.00 -3.38
C THR A 9 42.81 -65.51 -3.33
N LYS A 10 42.03 -64.65 -3.99
CA LYS A 10 42.13 -63.18 -3.89
C LYS A 10 41.31 -62.68 -2.69
N SER A 11 42.01 -62.05 -1.75
CA SER A 11 41.48 -61.24 -0.64
C SER A 11 40.54 -60.13 -1.15
N SER A 12 39.25 -60.22 -0.85
CA SER A 12 38.24 -59.19 -1.09
C SER A 12 38.29 -58.10 -0.01
N LYS A 13 39.12 -57.06 -0.23
CA LYS A 13 38.98 -55.78 0.49
C LYS A 13 37.81 -55.00 -0.10
N THR A 14 36.68 -55.00 0.58
CA THR A 14 35.51 -54.19 0.28
C THR A 14 35.87 -52.70 0.36
N LYS A 15 36.11 -52.07 -0.79
CA LYS A 15 36.22 -50.60 -0.90
C LYS A 15 34.83 -49.99 -0.64
N GLN A 16 34.54 -49.64 0.60
CA GLN A 16 33.48 -48.68 0.91
C GLN A 16 33.84 -47.35 0.22
N LYS A 17 33.19 -47.07 -0.91
CA LYS A 17 33.14 -45.72 -1.49
C LYS A 17 32.47 -44.82 -0.46
N ARG A 18 33.27 -44.10 0.33
CA ARG A 18 32.82 -42.92 1.08
C ARG A 18 32.32 -41.89 0.07
N TYR A 19 31.03 -41.93 -0.22
CA TYR A 19 30.31 -40.81 -0.81
C TYR A 19 30.47 -39.65 0.18
N ARG A 20 31.39 -38.72 -0.10
CA ARG A 20 31.35 -37.39 0.50
C ARG A 20 30.06 -36.76 -0.02
N LYS A 21 28.96 -36.95 0.71
CA LYS A 21 27.78 -36.10 0.61
C LYS A 21 28.32 -34.70 0.93
N SER A 22 28.46 -33.86 -0.08
CA SER A 22 28.57 -32.43 0.18
C SER A 22 27.29 -32.08 0.93
N ASN A 23 27.40 -31.79 2.22
CA ASN A 23 26.40 -31.01 2.90
C ASN A 23 26.40 -29.65 2.19
N LYS A 24 25.66 -29.55 1.08
CA LYS A 24 25.05 -28.27 0.74
C LYS A 24 24.20 -27.95 1.95
N ASP A 25 24.69 -27.03 2.76
CA ASP A 25 23.88 -26.29 3.71
C ASP A 25 22.64 -25.83 2.95
N THR A 26 21.55 -26.57 3.11
CA THR A 26 20.24 -26.05 2.80
C THR A 26 19.90 -25.11 3.95
N THR A 27 20.57 -23.96 4.00
CA THR A 27 19.97 -22.77 4.58
C THR A 27 18.71 -22.54 3.76
N LYS A 28 17.58 -23.12 4.22
CA LYS A 28 16.26 -22.69 3.78
C LYS A 28 16.30 -21.17 3.95
N ASP A 29 16.35 -20.43 2.83
CA ASP A 29 16.27 -18.97 2.81
C ASP A 29 15.15 -18.55 3.76
N LYS A 30 15.51 -18.12 4.97
CA LYS A 30 14.52 -17.54 5.87
C LYS A 30 14.01 -16.30 5.13
N PRO A 31 12.68 -16.16 4.93
CA PRO A 31 12.15 -14.97 4.30
C PRO A 31 12.64 -13.77 5.10
N SER A 32 13.14 -12.76 4.39
CA SER A 32 13.52 -11.48 4.98
C SER A 32 12.36 -10.95 5.82
N PRO A 33 12.62 -10.33 6.99
CA PRO A 33 11.57 -9.87 7.87
C PRO A 33 10.63 -8.90 7.13
N PRO A 34 9.32 -8.93 7.41
CA PRO A 34 8.38 -8.05 6.76
C PRO A 34 8.71 -6.59 7.12
N THR A 35 8.63 -5.72 6.13
CA THR A 35 8.69 -4.27 6.32
C THR A 35 7.31 -3.66 6.07
N ALA A 36 7.08 -2.45 6.57
CA ALA A 36 5.84 -1.71 6.30
C ALA A 36 5.46 -1.69 4.81
N ARG A 37 6.44 -1.44 3.93
CA ARG A 37 6.25 -1.42 2.48
C ARG A 37 5.97 -2.80 1.89
N SER A 38 6.66 -3.86 2.35
CA SER A 38 6.42 -5.21 1.81
C SER A 38 5.01 -5.71 2.14
N VAL A 39 4.53 -5.39 3.33
CA VAL A 39 3.19 -5.76 3.79
C VAL A 39 2.13 -4.93 3.04
N ALA A 40 2.36 -3.63 2.82
CA ALA A 40 1.47 -2.79 2.00
C ALA A 40 1.39 -3.25 0.54
N VAL A 41 2.54 -3.59 -0.08
CA VAL A 41 2.59 -4.15 -1.44
C VAL A 41 1.83 -5.48 -1.51
N SER A 42 2.01 -6.35 -0.51
CA SER A 42 1.27 -7.61 -0.42
C SER A 42 -0.25 -7.38 -0.35
N ALA A 43 -0.70 -6.42 0.48
CA ALA A 43 -2.11 -6.11 0.63
C ALA A 43 -2.76 -5.63 -0.69
N LEU A 44 -2.14 -4.65 -1.35
CA LEU A 44 -2.60 -4.13 -2.65
C LEU A 44 -2.58 -5.20 -3.75
N ALA A 45 -1.52 -6.01 -3.82
CA ALA A 45 -1.42 -7.08 -4.82
C ALA A 45 -2.51 -8.15 -4.62
N ASN A 46 -2.83 -8.51 -3.38
CA ASN A 46 -3.90 -9.46 -3.09
C ASN A 46 -5.29 -8.88 -3.39
N ALA A 47 -5.53 -7.60 -3.07
CA ALA A 47 -6.76 -6.90 -3.42
C ALA A 47 -6.98 -6.90 -4.95
N ALA A 48 -5.96 -6.51 -5.72
CA ALA A 48 -6.02 -6.52 -7.19
C ALA A 48 -6.26 -7.92 -7.77
N ALA A 49 -5.63 -8.95 -7.18
CA ALA A 49 -5.85 -10.34 -7.58
C ALA A 49 -7.27 -10.83 -7.27
N ALA A 50 -7.88 -10.39 -6.16
CA ALA A 50 -9.25 -10.73 -5.79
C ALA A 50 -10.27 -10.07 -6.73
N SER A 51 -10.15 -8.77 -6.97
CA SER A 51 -11.03 -8.03 -7.91
C SER A 51 -10.99 -8.63 -9.32
N SER A 52 -9.81 -9.02 -9.77
CA SER A 52 -9.61 -9.62 -11.08
C SER A 52 -10.26 -11.00 -11.26
N ARG A 53 -10.39 -11.80 -10.19
CA ARG A 53 -11.08 -13.10 -10.26
C ARG A 53 -12.58 -12.94 -10.37
N ASN A 54 -13.12 -11.93 -9.69
CA ASN A 54 -14.56 -11.67 -9.71
C ASN A 54 -15.04 -11.29 -11.12
N ASN A 55 -14.30 -10.41 -11.82
CA ASN A 55 -14.65 -10.02 -13.19
C ASN A 55 -14.66 -11.20 -14.19
N ASN A 56 -13.86 -12.25 -13.95
CA ASN A 56 -13.78 -13.41 -14.86
C ASN A 56 -14.80 -14.50 -14.52
N ASN A 57 -15.30 -14.53 -13.28
CA ASN A 57 -16.30 -15.49 -12.85
C ASN A 57 -17.63 -14.75 -12.72
N ASN A 58 -18.50 -14.85 -13.73
CA ASN A 58 -19.90 -14.41 -13.70
C ASN A 58 -20.77 -15.20 -12.69
N LYS A 59 -20.15 -15.74 -11.63
CA LYS A 59 -20.77 -16.51 -10.56
C LYS A 59 -21.03 -15.56 -9.40
N LYS A 60 -22.32 -15.32 -9.12
CA LYS A 60 -22.79 -14.95 -7.77
C LYS A 60 -22.31 -16.05 -6.82
N ASN A 61 -21.17 -15.86 -6.16
CA ASN A 61 -20.72 -16.74 -5.11
C ASN A 61 -20.63 -15.91 -3.82
N ASP A 62 -21.39 -16.39 -2.84
CA ASP A 62 -21.31 -16.23 -1.39
C ASP A 62 -20.91 -14.86 -0.82
N ASP A 63 -21.81 -14.30 -0.01
CA ASP A 63 -21.78 -12.96 0.60
C ASP A 63 -20.48 -12.64 1.40
N ASP A 64 -19.62 -13.62 1.67
CA ASP A 64 -18.37 -13.46 2.44
C ASP A 64 -17.16 -12.95 1.64
N ASP A 65 -17.12 -13.12 0.31
CA ASP A 65 -15.92 -12.78 -0.50
C ASP A 65 -15.87 -11.30 -0.93
N HIS A 66 -17.00 -10.58 -0.87
CA HIS A 66 -17.05 -9.14 -1.19
C HIS A 66 -16.28 -8.27 -0.19
N PHE A 67 -16.02 -8.78 1.01
CA PHE A 67 -15.36 -8.05 2.11
C PHE A 67 -13.87 -7.74 1.82
N TYR A 68 -13.32 -8.31 0.75
CA TYR A 68 -11.88 -8.42 0.50
C TYR A 68 -11.36 -7.60 -0.71
N TYR A 69 -12.14 -6.68 -1.28
CA TYR A 69 -11.66 -5.84 -2.39
C TYR A 69 -10.77 -4.68 -1.97
N PHE A 70 -10.91 -4.23 -0.73
CA PHE A 70 -10.11 -3.13 -0.21
C PHE A 70 -8.76 -3.64 0.28
N ALA A 71 -7.70 -2.98 -0.18
CA ALA A 71 -6.34 -3.24 0.27
C ALA A 71 -6.18 -2.98 1.76
N SER A 72 -6.93 -2.04 2.35
CA SER A 72 -6.96 -1.82 3.80
C SER A 72 -7.45 -3.06 4.57
N ARG A 73 -8.51 -3.73 4.10
CA ARG A 73 -8.97 -5.00 4.69
C ARG A 73 -7.98 -6.13 4.47
N MET A 74 -7.35 -6.20 3.30
CA MET A 74 -6.27 -7.16 3.02
C MET A 74 -5.06 -6.96 3.94
N LEU A 75 -4.75 -5.71 4.28
CA LEU A 75 -3.67 -5.36 5.20
C LEU A 75 -4.00 -5.87 6.60
N GLU A 76 -5.20 -5.58 7.10
CA GLU A 76 -5.65 -5.99 8.44
C GLU A 76 -5.76 -7.51 8.60
N ALA A 77 -6.10 -8.24 7.51
CA ALA A 77 -6.12 -9.69 7.51
C ALA A 77 -4.72 -10.33 7.36
N ASN A 78 -3.66 -9.56 7.08
CA ASN A 78 -2.32 -10.10 6.83
C ASN A 78 -1.61 -10.46 8.16
N PRO A 79 -1.20 -11.72 8.37
CA PRO A 79 -0.43 -12.11 9.57
C PRO A 79 0.91 -11.38 9.68
N ASP A 80 1.52 -10.99 8.56
CA ASP A 80 2.76 -10.21 8.58
C ASP A 80 2.52 -8.79 9.11
N TYR A 81 1.34 -8.20 8.88
CA TYR A 81 0.94 -6.91 9.43
C TYR A 81 0.62 -6.99 10.93
N THR A 82 -0.18 -7.99 11.31
CA THR A 82 -0.76 -8.08 12.66
C THR A 82 0.18 -8.67 13.70
N ARG A 83 1.05 -9.62 13.32
CA ARG A 83 1.89 -10.38 14.25
C ARG A 83 3.39 -10.19 14.02
N ASN A 84 3.84 -10.17 12.76
CA ASN A 84 5.27 -10.21 12.45
C ASN A 84 5.91 -8.82 12.31
N LEU A 85 5.12 -7.79 12.00
CA LEU A 85 5.58 -6.39 11.97
C LEU A 85 5.45 -5.79 13.37
N VAL A 86 6.53 -5.88 14.15
CA VAL A 86 6.50 -5.65 15.61
C VAL A 86 6.41 -4.16 15.98
N ASP A 87 7.06 -3.25 15.25
CA ASP A 87 7.02 -1.80 15.53
C ASP A 87 5.64 -1.22 15.16
N GLN A 88 5.00 -0.54 16.12
CA GLN A 88 3.75 0.17 15.91
C GLN A 88 3.89 1.26 14.84
N ARG A 89 5.04 1.93 14.75
CA ARG A 89 5.30 2.96 13.73
C ARG A 89 5.32 2.34 12.33
N ASP A 90 5.89 1.15 12.18
CA ASP A 90 5.87 0.44 10.91
C ASP A 90 4.46 0.01 10.51
N ARG A 91 3.63 -0.43 11.48
CA ARG A 91 2.22 -0.71 11.22
C ARG A 91 1.46 0.55 10.79
N SER A 92 1.64 1.65 11.52
CA SER A 92 1.04 2.94 11.16
C SER A 92 1.49 3.40 9.78
N TYR A 93 2.76 3.23 9.42
CA TYR A 93 3.28 3.57 8.11
C TYR A 93 2.72 2.66 7.00
N ALA A 94 2.60 1.36 7.23
CA ALA A 94 1.96 0.44 6.29
C ALA A 94 0.49 0.83 6.02
N ARG A 95 -0.25 1.20 7.09
CA ARG A 95 -1.63 1.66 6.97
C ARG A 95 -1.73 2.98 6.23
N LEU A 96 -0.84 3.93 6.53
CA LEU A 96 -0.75 5.21 5.81
C LEU A 96 -0.53 4.96 4.31
N LEU A 97 0.45 4.15 3.95
CA LEU A 97 0.74 3.80 2.55
C LEU A 97 -0.49 3.25 1.81
N VAL A 98 -1.18 2.27 2.40
CA VAL A 98 -2.36 1.66 1.79
C VAL A 98 -3.51 2.66 1.69
N ALA A 99 -3.79 3.40 2.77
CA ALA A 99 -4.87 4.39 2.78
C ALA A 99 -4.64 5.52 1.76
N THR A 100 -3.41 5.99 1.61
CA THR A 100 -3.04 7.00 0.61
C THR A 100 -3.24 6.45 -0.80
N VAL A 101 -2.81 5.22 -1.07
CA VAL A 101 -3.03 4.59 -2.39
C VAL A 101 -4.52 4.43 -2.67
N GLU A 102 -5.32 3.97 -1.72
CA GLU A 102 -6.79 3.85 -1.90
C GLU A 102 -7.46 5.20 -2.14
N ARG A 103 -7.07 6.24 -1.39
CA ARG A 103 -7.62 7.60 -1.52
C ARG A 103 -7.35 8.21 -2.89
N TYR A 104 -6.12 8.07 -3.40
CA TYR A 104 -5.67 8.70 -4.64
C TYR A 104 -5.50 7.73 -5.80
N MET A 105 -6.18 6.58 -5.75
CA MET A 105 -5.96 5.46 -6.67
C MET A 105 -6.12 5.89 -8.14
N GLY A 106 -7.15 6.66 -8.45
CA GLY A 106 -7.46 7.11 -9.81
C GLY A 106 -6.40 8.05 -10.37
N GLN A 107 -6.01 9.05 -9.58
CA GLN A 107 -4.95 9.98 -9.99
C GLN A 107 -3.58 9.28 -10.13
N ILE A 108 -3.24 8.39 -9.18
CA ILE A 108 -2.01 7.58 -9.24
C ILE A 108 -2.01 6.71 -10.50
N ASP A 109 -3.09 5.98 -10.77
CA ASP A 109 -3.18 5.09 -11.92
C ASP A 109 -3.13 5.87 -13.24
N LYS A 110 -3.68 7.09 -13.30
CA LYS A 110 -3.61 7.98 -14.47
C LYS A 110 -2.20 8.52 -14.71
N VAL A 111 -1.48 8.95 -13.68
CA VAL A 111 -0.06 9.32 -13.81
C VAL A 111 0.77 8.12 -14.28
N LEU A 112 0.53 6.94 -13.69
CA LEU A 112 1.23 5.72 -14.08
C LEU A 112 0.90 5.29 -15.52
N SER A 113 -0.33 5.47 -16.00
CA SER A 113 -0.68 5.15 -17.40
C SER A 113 0.11 6.01 -18.37
N ILE A 114 0.16 7.32 -18.16
CA ILE A 114 0.95 8.25 -18.99
C ILE A 114 2.43 7.84 -19.02
N LEU A 115 3.03 7.58 -17.85
CA LEU A 115 4.44 7.24 -17.74
C LEU A 115 4.78 5.86 -18.30
N CYS A 116 3.83 4.93 -18.27
CA CYS A 116 3.96 3.60 -18.86
C CYS A 116 3.52 3.57 -20.35
N LYS A 117 3.20 4.73 -20.95
CA LYS A 117 2.71 4.84 -22.34
C LYS A 117 1.45 4.00 -22.60
N ASP A 118 0.49 4.07 -21.68
CA ASP A 118 -0.79 3.35 -21.71
C ASP A 118 -0.68 1.81 -21.71
N VAL A 119 0.50 1.30 -21.40
CA VAL A 119 0.73 -0.14 -21.16
C VAL A 119 0.43 -0.50 -19.70
N TYR A 120 -0.17 0.40 -18.91
CA TYR A 120 -0.46 0.21 -17.49
C TYR A 120 -1.87 -0.37 -17.25
N PRO A 121 -2.04 -1.34 -16.33
CA PRO A 121 -0.99 -2.01 -15.57
C PRO A 121 -0.10 -2.84 -16.51
N PRO A 122 1.23 -2.89 -16.29
CA PRO A 122 2.22 -3.48 -17.21
C PRO A 122 1.80 -4.87 -17.69
N THR A 123 1.19 -4.84 -18.88
CA THR A 123 0.81 -5.88 -19.83
C THR A 123 0.04 -7.11 -19.31
N GLY A 124 -1.26 -7.15 -19.60
CA GLY A 124 -1.92 -8.28 -20.30
C GLY A 124 -2.04 -9.64 -19.60
N GLY A 125 -1.62 -9.79 -18.35
CA GLY A 125 -1.68 -11.06 -17.64
C GLY A 125 -2.15 -10.93 -16.21
N HIS A 126 -3.23 -11.62 -15.86
CA HIS A 126 -3.71 -11.84 -14.49
C HIS A 126 -2.75 -12.72 -13.67
N THR A 127 -1.50 -12.27 -13.54
CA THR A 127 -0.38 -13.00 -12.93
C THR A 127 0.02 -12.36 -11.60
N LYS A 128 0.51 -13.18 -10.66
CA LYS A 128 1.02 -12.72 -9.36
C LYS A 128 2.07 -11.61 -9.50
N HIS A 129 2.98 -11.75 -10.46
CA HIS A 129 4.02 -10.76 -10.72
C HIS A 129 3.46 -9.42 -11.23
N ALA A 130 2.41 -9.43 -12.06
CA ALA A 130 1.77 -8.21 -12.52
C ALA A 130 1.11 -7.44 -11.35
N TYR A 131 0.38 -8.14 -10.47
CA TYR A 131 -0.23 -7.51 -9.29
C TYR A 131 0.82 -6.92 -8.35
N ILE A 132 1.94 -7.61 -8.14
CA ILE A 132 3.06 -7.12 -7.31
C ILE A 132 3.70 -5.87 -7.92
N VAL A 133 3.95 -5.87 -9.24
CA VAL A 133 4.53 -4.71 -9.93
C VAL A 133 3.60 -3.51 -9.85
N ARG A 134 2.29 -3.71 -10.09
CA ARG A 134 1.28 -2.66 -9.96
C ARG A 134 1.27 -2.07 -8.55
N ALA A 135 1.17 -2.93 -7.53
CA ALA A 135 1.17 -2.51 -6.14
C ALA A 135 2.44 -1.74 -5.74
N ALA A 136 3.62 -2.18 -6.19
CA ALA A 136 4.87 -1.47 -5.92
C ALA A 136 4.94 -0.11 -6.62
N LEU A 137 4.45 0.01 -7.86
CA LEU A 137 4.35 1.29 -8.56
C LEU A 137 3.40 2.25 -7.84
N GLN A 138 2.23 1.78 -7.42
CA GLN A 138 1.25 2.57 -6.68
C GLN A 138 1.81 3.05 -5.33
N ILE A 139 2.47 2.18 -4.58
CA ILE A 139 3.12 2.51 -3.31
C ILE A 139 4.28 3.50 -3.50
N GLY A 140 5.11 3.31 -4.52
CA GLY A 140 6.19 4.24 -4.86
C GLY A 140 5.67 5.61 -5.29
N ALA A 141 4.62 5.63 -6.12
CA ALA A 141 3.94 6.85 -6.55
C ALA A 141 3.33 7.60 -5.35
N ALA A 142 2.60 6.90 -4.47
CA ALA A 142 2.03 7.51 -3.27
C ALA A 142 3.08 8.16 -2.37
N GLN A 143 4.22 7.49 -2.17
CA GLN A 143 5.33 8.03 -1.38
C GLN A 143 5.90 9.33 -1.97
N ILE A 144 6.08 9.37 -3.29
CA ILE A 144 6.66 10.52 -4.00
C ILE A 144 5.65 11.67 -4.08
N LEU A 145 4.40 11.37 -4.47
CA LEU A 145 3.41 12.39 -4.84
C LEU A 145 2.65 12.96 -3.65
N TYR A 146 2.44 12.18 -2.57
CA TYR A 146 1.52 12.56 -1.48
C TYR A 146 2.15 12.51 -0.08
N LEU A 147 3.17 11.68 0.15
CA LEU A 147 3.71 11.46 1.51
C LEU A 147 5.01 12.21 1.80
N ASN A 148 5.42 13.15 0.94
CA ASN A 148 6.65 13.94 1.09
C ASN A 148 7.89 13.09 1.41
N THR A 149 7.90 11.82 0.96
CA THR A 149 9.02 10.91 1.22
C THR A 149 10.18 11.32 0.32
N PRO A 150 11.43 11.45 0.84
CA PRO A 150 12.57 11.79 0.00
C PRO A 150 12.67 10.87 -1.22
N HIS A 151 12.79 11.45 -2.41
CA HIS A 151 12.72 10.73 -3.69
C HIS A 151 13.65 9.49 -3.73
N HIS A 152 14.90 9.65 -3.28
CA HIS A 152 15.87 8.56 -3.25
C HIS A 152 15.44 7.41 -2.33
N ALA A 153 14.82 7.71 -1.19
CA ALA A 153 14.35 6.72 -0.22
C ALA A 153 13.11 6.00 -0.75
N ALA A 154 12.13 6.73 -1.29
CA ALA A 154 10.93 6.16 -1.89
C ALA A 154 11.28 5.15 -3.01
N VAL A 155 12.19 5.52 -3.92
CA VAL A 155 12.63 4.65 -5.02
C VAL A 155 13.40 3.44 -4.50
N LYS A 156 14.45 3.68 -3.69
CA LYS A 156 15.33 2.60 -3.19
C LYS A 156 14.56 1.57 -2.39
N GLU A 157 13.75 2.01 -1.43
CA GLU A 157 13.03 1.11 -0.53
C GLU A 157 11.94 0.32 -1.27
N THR A 158 11.23 0.96 -2.21
CA THR A 158 10.22 0.26 -3.03
C THR A 158 10.88 -0.80 -3.93
N VAL A 159 12.03 -0.50 -4.53
CA VAL A 159 12.81 -1.47 -5.32
C VAL A 159 13.36 -2.60 -4.46
N ASN A 160 13.80 -2.32 -3.24
CA ASN A 160 14.28 -3.34 -2.30
C ASN A 160 13.17 -4.32 -1.93
N VAL A 161 11.93 -3.86 -1.74
CA VAL A 161 10.77 -4.74 -1.49
C VAL A 161 10.58 -5.76 -2.61
N LEU A 162 10.78 -5.36 -3.87
CA LEU A 162 10.61 -6.27 -5.02
C LEU A 162 11.68 -7.37 -5.11
N LYS A 163 12.82 -7.19 -4.43
CA LYS A 163 13.87 -8.21 -4.30
C LYS A 163 13.55 -9.23 -3.19
N MET A 164 12.60 -8.91 -2.31
CA MET A 164 12.16 -9.80 -1.23
C MET A 164 11.14 -10.83 -1.72
N LYS A 165 10.89 -11.87 -0.92
CA LYS A 165 9.80 -12.83 -1.15
C LYS A 165 8.48 -12.23 -0.64
N ILE A 166 7.62 -11.82 -1.57
CA ILE A 166 6.33 -11.21 -1.24
C ILE A 166 5.28 -12.30 -1.03
N ARG A 167 4.54 -12.21 0.09
CA ARG A 167 3.43 -13.13 0.39
C ARG A 167 2.18 -12.77 -0.41
N MET A 168 1.50 -13.79 -0.91
CA MET A 168 0.15 -13.69 -1.47
C MET A 168 -0.76 -14.70 -0.75
N LYS A 169 -2.08 -14.45 -0.63
CA LYS A 169 -3.02 -15.21 0.23
C LYS A 169 -3.00 -16.73 0.02
N LYS A 170 -2.74 -17.20 -1.22
CA LYS A 170 -2.70 -18.64 -1.56
C LYS A 170 -1.30 -19.21 -1.70
N ASP A 171 -0.25 -18.39 -1.76
CA ASP A 171 1.14 -18.85 -1.91
C ASP A 171 2.12 -17.74 -1.54
N ILE A 172 3.25 -18.11 -0.95
CA ILE A 172 4.42 -17.23 -1.00
C ILE A 172 4.93 -17.26 -2.44
N VAL A 173 5.19 -16.10 -3.05
CA VAL A 173 5.87 -16.10 -4.35
C VAL A 173 7.29 -16.60 -4.12
N SER A 174 7.52 -17.88 -4.43
CA SER A 174 8.73 -18.62 -4.03
C SER A 174 10.02 -18.06 -4.66
N LYS A 175 9.89 -17.35 -5.78
CA LYS A 175 10.98 -16.71 -6.49
C LYS A 175 10.82 -15.19 -6.45
N PRO A 176 11.90 -14.43 -6.20
CA PRO A 176 11.90 -12.98 -6.38
C PRO A 176 11.40 -12.60 -7.78
N LEU A 177 10.91 -11.36 -7.89
CA LEU A 177 10.46 -10.83 -9.18
C LEU A 177 11.63 -10.83 -10.19
N PRO A 178 11.41 -11.19 -11.47
CA PRO A 178 12.47 -11.13 -12.48
C PRO A 178 13.12 -9.74 -12.54
N GLU A 179 14.45 -9.71 -12.67
CA GLU A 179 15.26 -8.48 -12.64
C GLU A 179 14.78 -7.43 -13.65
N ALA A 180 14.33 -7.86 -14.83
CA ALA A 180 13.77 -6.95 -15.84
C ALA A 180 12.56 -6.15 -15.33
N ARG A 181 11.69 -6.76 -14.53
CA ARG A 181 10.53 -6.07 -13.94
C ARG A 181 10.94 -5.13 -12.80
N ILE A 182 11.96 -5.50 -12.02
CA ILE A 182 12.51 -4.63 -10.97
C ILE A 182 13.12 -3.37 -11.61
N LYS A 183 13.91 -3.53 -12.68
CA LYS A 183 14.47 -2.42 -13.45
C LYS A 183 13.40 -1.54 -14.06
N PHE A 184 12.33 -2.13 -14.58
CA PHE A 184 11.18 -1.38 -15.08
C PHE A 184 10.55 -0.52 -13.99
N VAL A 185 10.22 -1.08 -12.82
CA VAL A 185 9.66 -0.32 -11.70
C VAL A 185 10.58 0.83 -11.30
N ASN A 186 11.89 0.56 -11.15
CA ASN A 186 12.87 1.59 -10.83
C ASN A 186 12.91 2.73 -11.87
N ALA A 187 12.83 2.40 -13.17
CA ALA A 187 12.80 3.40 -14.24
C ALA A 187 11.53 4.28 -14.17
N ILE A 188 10.36 3.68 -13.96
CA ILE A 188 9.10 4.43 -13.84
C ILE A 188 9.11 5.31 -12.59
N LEU A 189 9.53 4.80 -11.42
CA LEU A 189 9.57 5.62 -10.21
C LEU A 189 10.54 6.81 -10.35
N ARG A 190 11.68 6.65 -11.02
CA ARG A 190 12.56 7.77 -11.37
C ARG A 190 11.90 8.77 -12.31
N SER A 191 11.07 8.29 -13.24
CA SER A 191 10.26 9.17 -14.09
C SER A 191 9.26 9.99 -13.26
N ILE A 192 8.58 9.36 -12.29
CA ILE A 192 7.68 10.06 -11.35
C ILE A 192 8.44 11.14 -10.58
N THR A 193 9.66 10.88 -10.10
CA THR A 193 10.44 11.91 -9.38
C THR A 193 10.80 13.14 -10.23
N ARG A 194 10.78 13.02 -11.56
CA ARG A 194 11.16 14.11 -12.48
C ARG A 194 9.96 14.93 -12.95
N GLN A 195 8.85 14.27 -13.28
CA GLN A 195 7.68 14.90 -13.93
C GLN A 195 6.34 14.51 -13.29
N GLY A 196 6.35 13.72 -12.21
CA GLY A 196 5.14 13.19 -11.61
C GLY A 196 4.22 14.25 -11.01
N HIS A 197 4.77 15.27 -10.32
CA HIS A 197 3.98 16.36 -9.76
C HIS A 197 3.36 17.24 -10.84
N GLU A 198 4.08 17.53 -11.92
CA GLU A 198 3.57 18.28 -13.07
C GLU A 198 2.41 17.52 -13.73
N LEU A 199 2.58 16.22 -13.98
CA LEU A 199 1.51 15.37 -14.51
C LEU A 199 0.31 15.31 -13.57
N LEU A 200 0.55 15.20 -12.27
CA LEU A 200 -0.53 15.18 -11.27
C LEU A 200 -1.36 16.46 -11.34
N GLN A 201 -0.71 17.62 -11.42
CA GLN A 201 -1.38 18.93 -11.46
C GLN A 201 -2.09 19.21 -12.79
N THR A 202 -1.49 18.80 -13.91
CA THR A 202 -1.97 19.21 -15.25
C THR A 202 -2.85 18.17 -15.94
N GLN A 203 -2.71 16.89 -15.58
CA GLN A 203 -3.37 15.77 -16.28
C GLN A 203 -4.38 15.03 -15.40
N THR A 204 -4.52 15.38 -14.12
CA THR A 204 -5.45 14.69 -13.21
C THR A 204 -6.38 15.65 -12.48
N SER A 205 -7.45 15.11 -11.93
CA SER A 205 -8.41 15.80 -11.07
C SER A 205 -8.84 14.88 -9.93
N SER A 206 -9.30 15.46 -8.81
CA SER A 206 -9.88 14.70 -7.70
C SER A 206 -11.04 13.79 -8.12
N LEU A 207 -11.74 14.16 -9.21
CA LEU A 207 -12.79 13.33 -9.80
C LEU A 207 -12.29 12.00 -10.36
N ASP A 208 -10.99 11.89 -10.73
CA ASP A 208 -10.42 10.63 -11.19
C ASP A 208 -10.50 9.53 -10.10
N ASN A 209 -10.61 9.92 -8.82
CA ASN A 209 -10.76 9.00 -7.69
C ASN A 209 -12.23 8.61 -7.40
N ILE A 210 -13.20 9.16 -8.14
CA ILE A 210 -14.63 8.94 -7.91
C ILE A 210 -15.23 8.19 -9.10
N SER A 211 -16.10 7.23 -8.81
CA SER A 211 -16.79 6.47 -9.86
C SER A 211 -17.68 7.39 -10.72
N PRO A 212 -17.68 7.28 -12.06
CA PRO A 212 -18.47 8.15 -12.94
C PRO A 212 -19.97 8.16 -12.64
N TRP A 213 -20.55 7.04 -12.23
CA TRP A 213 -21.97 6.98 -11.87
C TRP A 213 -22.27 7.87 -10.66
N LEU A 214 -21.36 7.93 -9.68
CA LEU A 214 -21.55 8.70 -8.46
C LEU A 214 -21.41 10.20 -8.73
N VAL A 215 -20.45 10.58 -9.58
CA VAL A 215 -20.31 11.97 -10.06
C VAL A 215 -21.59 12.43 -10.76
N ASN A 216 -22.16 11.57 -11.62
CA ASN A 216 -23.41 11.86 -12.32
C ASN A 216 -24.59 12.03 -11.35
N GLU A 217 -24.72 11.16 -10.35
CA GLU A 217 -25.79 11.27 -9.34
C GLU A 217 -25.64 12.54 -8.50
N TRP A 218 -24.43 12.85 -7.99
CA TRP A 218 -24.18 14.11 -7.26
C TRP A 218 -24.49 15.35 -8.10
N SER A 219 -24.10 15.32 -9.37
CA SER A 219 -24.36 16.43 -10.29
C SER A 219 -25.86 16.66 -10.49
N LYS A 220 -26.66 15.58 -10.60
CA LYS A 220 -28.13 15.71 -10.70
C LYS A 220 -28.77 16.18 -9.40
N SER A 221 -28.32 15.66 -8.26
CA SER A 221 -28.97 15.93 -6.96
C SER A 221 -28.61 17.28 -6.36
N TRP A 222 -27.40 17.79 -6.58
CA TRP A 222 -26.86 18.93 -5.81
C TRP A 222 -26.37 20.12 -6.64
N GLY A 223 -26.77 20.23 -7.91
CA GLY A 223 -26.58 21.46 -8.68
C GLY A 223 -25.41 21.46 -9.66
N GLY A 224 -25.16 20.33 -10.32
CA GLY A 224 -24.26 20.25 -11.47
C GLY A 224 -22.84 19.79 -11.16
N PHE A 225 -22.01 19.80 -12.21
CA PHE A 225 -20.67 19.21 -12.20
C PHE A 225 -19.69 19.92 -11.25
N ASP A 226 -19.84 21.23 -11.08
CA ASP A 226 -18.97 22.03 -10.20
C ASP A 226 -19.12 21.63 -8.72
N VAL A 227 -20.36 21.32 -8.29
CA VAL A 227 -20.62 20.86 -6.92
C VAL A 227 -20.02 19.47 -6.69
N ALA A 228 -20.17 18.55 -7.65
CA ALA A 228 -19.52 17.24 -7.58
C ALA A 228 -17.98 17.35 -7.53
N THR A 229 -17.41 18.30 -8.27
CA THR A 229 -15.97 18.62 -8.24
C THR A 229 -15.55 19.13 -6.86
N ASN A 230 -16.32 20.03 -6.26
CA ASN A 230 -16.05 20.56 -4.92
C ASN A 230 -16.13 19.48 -3.83
N ILE A 231 -17.09 18.56 -3.94
CA ILE A 231 -17.21 17.41 -3.04
C ILE A 231 -15.96 16.53 -3.17
N ALA A 232 -15.58 16.16 -4.40
CA ALA A 232 -14.39 15.34 -4.63
C ALA A 232 -13.12 16.02 -4.10
N ASN A 233 -12.93 17.31 -4.37
CA ASN A 233 -11.80 18.09 -3.84
C ASN A 233 -11.77 18.08 -2.30
N THR A 234 -12.93 18.20 -1.65
CA THR A 234 -13.03 18.18 -0.18
C THR A 234 -12.67 16.82 0.39
N MET A 235 -13.15 15.73 -0.23
CA MET A 235 -12.80 14.36 0.17
C MET A 235 -11.30 14.06 0.04
N MET A 236 -10.63 14.70 -0.92
CA MET A 236 -9.20 14.52 -1.20
C MET A 236 -8.29 15.38 -0.34
N ARG A 237 -8.81 16.33 0.46
CA ARG A 237 -8.00 17.08 1.41
C ARG A 237 -7.47 16.13 2.48
N ASP A 238 -6.24 16.38 2.94
CA ASP A 238 -5.70 15.72 4.13
C ASP A 238 -6.46 16.22 5.36
N TYR A 239 -7.61 15.60 5.61
CA TYR A 239 -8.43 15.90 6.75
C TYR A 239 -7.83 15.24 7.99
N ASN A 240 -7.14 16.06 8.79
CA ASN A 240 -6.55 15.66 10.06
C ASN A 240 -7.48 15.98 11.25
N GLY A 241 -8.78 16.13 10.96
CA GLY A 241 -9.83 16.36 11.95
C GLY A 241 -10.35 15.04 12.51
N ILE A 242 -10.49 14.97 13.83
CA ILE A 242 -11.26 13.91 14.50
C ILE A 242 -12.52 14.55 15.05
N ASP A 243 -13.67 13.95 14.74
CA ASP A 243 -14.95 14.39 15.28
C ASP A 243 -15.25 13.57 16.54
N ILE A 244 -15.51 14.26 17.64
CA ILE A 244 -15.85 13.69 18.93
C ILE A 244 -17.25 14.16 19.31
N SER A 245 -18.12 13.20 19.58
CA SER A 245 -19.43 13.44 20.17
C SER A 245 -19.41 12.97 21.60
N SER A 246 -19.92 13.79 22.51
CA SER A 246 -20.13 13.38 23.89
C SER A 246 -21.45 12.63 24.04
N LYS A 247 -21.50 11.69 24.98
CA LYS A 247 -22.76 11.16 25.54
C LYS A 247 -22.95 11.84 26.88
N LEU A 248 -23.39 13.10 26.88
CA LEU A 248 -23.67 13.82 28.13
C LEU A 248 -24.96 13.28 28.74
N TYR A 249 -24.90 12.94 30.03
CA TYR A 249 -26.09 12.83 30.87
C TYR A 249 -26.28 14.22 31.46
N LEU A 250 -27.11 15.04 30.82
CA LEU A 250 -27.35 16.41 31.28
C LEU A 250 -27.87 16.43 32.72
N SER A 251 -27.26 17.27 33.56
CA SER A 251 -27.84 17.69 34.83
C SER A 251 -29.14 18.46 34.56
N TYR A 252 -30.06 18.49 35.52
CA TYR A 252 -31.30 19.24 35.39
C TYR A 252 -31.01 20.75 35.27
N GLY A 253 -31.16 21.32 34.06
CA GLY A 253 -30.98 22.76 33.79
C GLY A 253 -29.87 23.13 32.81
N GLU A 254 -29.02 22.18 32.40
CA GLU A 254 -27.98 22.41 31.37
C GLU A 254 -28.50 22.06 29.97
N THR A 255 -28.10 22.84 28.97
CA THR A 255 -28.33 22.51 27.56
C THR A 255 -27.10 21.80 27.01
N GLU A 256 -27.34 20.72 26.23
CA GLU A 256 -26.29 19.98 25.51
C GLU A 256 -25.37 20.89 24.69
N GLU A 257 -25.89 21.99 24.14
CA GLU A 257 -25.12 22.93 23.34
C GLU A 257 -24.17 23.80 24.17
N GLY A 258 -24.56 24.19 25.39
CA GLY A 258 -23.74 25.02 26.27
C GLY A 258 -22.50 24.28 26.78
N GLU A 259 -22.68 23.05 27.25
CA GLU A 259 -21.56 22.20 27.70
C GLU A 259 -20.64 21.81 26.54
N MET A 260 -21.18 21.52 25.36
CA MET A 260 -20.36 21.21 24.19
C MET A 260 -19.58 22.45 23.69
N MET A 261 -20.09 23.66 23.92
CA MET A 261 -19.37 24.90 23.65
C MET A 261 -18.20 25.08 24.63
N GLU A 262 -18.44 24.88 25.93
CA GLU A 262 -17.38 24.93 26.97
C GLU A 262 -16.30 23.89 26.71
N LEU A 263 -16.69 22.65 26.40
CA LEU A 263 -15.75 21.59 26.03
C LEU A 263 -14.99 21.92 24.74
N CYS A 264 -15.62 22.57 23.76
CA CYS A 264 -14.94 23.03 22.55
C CYS A 264 -13.88 24.08 22.87
N GLU A 265 -14.16 24.99 23.80
CA GLU A 265 -13.20 26.00 24.28
C GLU A 265 -12.02 25.33 25.01
N GLU A 266 -12.27 24.29 25.82
CA GLU A 266 -11.21 23.52 26.49
C GLU A 266 -10.25 22.85 25.51
N PHE A 267 -10.73 22.34 24.37
CA PHE A 267 -9.89 21.77 23.32
C PHE A 267 -9.05 22.84 22.58
N GLY A 268 -9.33 24.13 22.78
CA GLY A 268 -8.56 25.27 22.28
C GLY A 268 -8.85 25.63 20.81
N THR A 269 -7.99 26.47 20.24
CA THR A 269 -8.20 27.11 18.90
C THR A 269 -8.29 26.15 17.72
N ASN A 270 -7.95 24.88 17.93
CA ASN A 270 -7.98 23.83 16.91
C ASN A 270 -9.28 23.02 16.95
N ALA A 271 -10.22 23.37 17.82
CA ALA A 271 -11.52 22.75 17.92
C ALA A 271 -12.61 23.62 17.29
N ILE A 272 -13.56 22.97 16.62
CA ILE A 272 -14.71 23.61 16.00
C ILE A 272 -15.96 22.84 16.41
N LEU A 273 -16.91 23.52 17.05
CA LEU A 273 -18.25 22.96 17.28
C LEU A 273 -19.00 22.92 15.96
N LEU A 274 -19.40 21.72 15.53
CA LEU A 274 -20.14 21.52 14.29
C LEU A 274 -21.65 21.74 14.50
N PRO A 275 -22.41 22.09 13.45
CA PRO A 275 -23.86 22.33 13.56
C PRO A 275 -24.68 21.16 14.10
N HIS A 276 -24.13 19.94 14.07
CA HIS A 276 -24.75 18.73 14.60
C HIS A 276 -24.28 18.37 16.02
N GLY A 277 -23.64 19.30 16.73
CA GLY A 277 -23.28 19.19 18.14
C GLY A 277 -22.02 18.38 18.46
N SER A 278 -21.29 17.87 17.46
CA SER A 278 -19.97 17.27 17.72
C SER A 278 -18.87 18.32 17.69
N ILE A 279 -17.78 18.06 18.41
CA ILE A 279 -16.57 18.88 18.34
C ILE A 279 -15.60 18.23 17.37
N ARG A 280 -15.18 18.99 16.36
CA ARG A 280 -14.12 18.58 15.45
C ARG A 280 -12.79 19.14 15.92
N ILE A 281 -11.84 18.28 16.24
CA ILE A 281 -10.48 18.65 16.63
C ILE A 281 -9.55 18.48 15.44
N ILE A 282 -9.00 19.57 14.93
CA ILE A 282 -8.10 19.61 13.79
C ILE A 282 -6.66 19.54 14.28
N LYS A 283 -5.92 18.50 13.92
CA LYS A 283 -4.49 18.47 14.24
C LYS A 283 -3.74 19.45 13.34
N GLU A 284 -3.11 20.47 13.93
CA GLU A 284 -2.09 21.25 13.23
C GLU A 284 -0.95 20.33 12.78
N VAL A 285 -0.76 20.20 11.48
CA VAL A 285 0.45 19.60 10.94
C VAL A 285 1.54 20.64 11.07
N LYS A 286 2.40 20.50 12.09
CA LYS A 286 3.65 21.27 12.14
C LYS A 286 4.43 20.99 10.86
N ASN A 287 4.38 21.90 9.89
CA ASN A 287 5.26 21.88 8.72
C ASN A 287 6.71 21.94 9.23
N HIS A 288 7.38 20.79 9.31
CA HIS A 288 8.82 20.73 9.54
C HIS A 288 9.50 21.07 8.22
N GLY A 289 9.47 22.35 7.82
CA GLY A 289 9.89 22.69 6.46
C GLY A 289 9.77 24.14 6.02
N THR A 290 9.81 25.12 6.92
CA THR A 290 10.25 26.47 6.58
C THR A 290 11.12 26.95 7.72
N LYS A 291 12.44 26.85 7.54
CA LYS A 291 13.34 27.74 8.28
C LYS A 291 12.83 29.15 8.01
N LYS A 292 12.46 29.88 9.07
CA LYS A 292 12.48 31.34 9.03
C LYS A 292 13.83 31.72 8.43
N SER A 293 13.81 32.42 7.31
CA SER A 293 14.89 33.31 6.95
C SER A 293 14.90 34.36 8.07
N ASP A 294 15.73 34.14 9.07
CA ASP A 294 16.23 35.21 9.91
C ASP A 294 17.17 36.02 9.00
N ASP A 295 16.60 37.02 8.35
CA ASP A 295 17.30 38.14 7.73
C ASP A 295 16.29 39.30 7.76
N ASP A 296 16.11 39.87 8.95
CA ASP A 296 15.76 41.26 9.16
C ASP A 296 16.29 41.65 10.56
N ASP A 297 17.04 42.75 10.56
CA ASP A 297 17.50 43.59 11.68
C ASP A 297 18.92 43.40 12.26
N GLU A 298 19.75 44.39 11.89
CA GLU A 298 21.02 44.94 12.44
C GLU A 298 22.39 44.38 11.97
#